data_AF-A0A382Z357-F1
#
_entry.id   AF-A0A382Z357-F1
#
_cell.length_a   1.000
_cell.length_b   1.000
_cell.length_c   1.000
_cell.angle_alpha   90.00
_cell.angle_beta   90.00
_cell.angle_gamma   90.00
#
_symmetry.space_group_name_H-M   'P 1'
#
loop_
_entity.id
_entity.type
_entity.pdbx_description
1 polymer ?
#
loop_
_entity_poly.entity_id
_entity_poly.type
_entity_poly.pdbx_seq_one_letter_code
_entity_poly.pdbx_strand_id
1 'polypeptide(L)'
;MVIGAWISVFLTLAIFSYLYKDNPFYKVAEHVFVGISTGYWTSMFFWTQIQPNLFGRLWPATEYDASSLWYKLYNVFGVFSSVFPEGGIAKGHDMHLIYLVPFAMGIMMLLSVSSKLSWMARWGIAYTVGMAAGLRAYGFL
;
A
#
# COMPACT_ATOMS: atom_id res chain seq x y z
N MET A 1 17.87 -24.65 -3.57
CA MET A 1 17.33 -24.62 -4.94
C MET A 1 16.34 -25.76 -5.25
N VAL A 2 16.49 -26.96 -4.67
CA VAL A 2 15.62 -28.11 -5.00
C VAL A 2 14.21 -28.03 -4.38
N ILE A 3 14.07 -27.52 -3.15
CA ILE A 3 12.78 -27.45 -2.43
C ILE A 3 11.74 -26.56 -3.14
N GLY A 4 12.17 -25.42 -3.71
CA GLY A 4 11.27 -24.52 -4.45
C GLY A 4 10.73 -25.15 -5.74
N ALA A 5 11.55 -25.96 -6.43
CA ALA A 5 11.14 -26.66 -7.65
C ALA A 5 10.08 -27.74 -7.38
N TRP A 6 10.23 -28.50 -6.28
CA TRP A 6 9.22 -29.48 -5.87
C TRP A 6 7.91 -28.82 -5.46
N ILE A 7 7.98 -27.68 -4.76
CA ILE A 7 6.80 -26.88 -4.41
C ILE A 7 6.11 -26.32 -5.66
N SER A 8 6.85 -25.82 -6.66
CA SER A 8 6.25 -25.33 -7.92
C SER A 8 5.60 -26.45 -8.74
N VAL A 9 6.21 -27.63 -8.77
CA VAL A 9 5.66 -28.81 -9.47
C VAL A 9 4.38 -29.29 -8.77
N PHE A 10 4.37 -29.34 -7.43
CA PHE A 10 3.19 -29.69 -6.65
C PHE A 10 2.05 -28.68 -6.84
N LEU A 11 2.34 -27.38 -6.83
CA LEU A 11 1.33 -26.33 -7.09
C LEU A 11 0.76 -26.43 -8.51
N THR A 12 1.58 -26.75 -9.50
CA THR A 12 1.13 -26.88 -10.90
C THR A 12 0.23 -28.11 -11.06
N LEU A 13 0.58 -29.25 -10.45
CA LEU A 13 -0.29 -30.44 -10.38
C LEU A 13 -1.59 -30.16 -9.60
N ALA A 14 -1.52 -29.37 -8.53
CA ALA A 14 -2.71 -28.99 -7.76
C ALA A 14 -3.68 -28.10 -8.57
N ILE A 15 -3.15 -27.22 -9.44
CA ILE A 15 -3.97 -26.44 -10.38
C ILE A 15 -4.58 -27.34 -11.46
N PHE A 16 -3.86 -28.36 -11.95
CA PHE A 16 -4.43 -29.35 -12.87
C PHE A 16 -5.55 -30.20 -12.24
N SER A 17 -5.58 -30.35 -10.90
CA SER A 17 -6.70 -30.97 -10.18
C SER A 17 -8.02 -30.19 -10.32
N TYR A 18 -8.00 -28.97 -10.88
CA TYR A 18 -9.20 -28.24 -11.30
C TYR A 18 -10.06 -29.02 -12.31
N LEU A 19 -9.43 -29.86 -13.15
CA LEU A 19 -10.16 -30.70 -14.12
C LEU A 19 -11.00 -31.80 -13.42
N TYR A 20 -10.67 -32.13 -12.17
CA TYR A 20 -11.35 -33.13 -11.35
C TYR A 20 -12.24 -32.42 -10.31
N LYS A 21 -13.36 -31.89 -10.82
CA LYS A 21 -14.56 -31.41 -10.12
C LYS A 21 -14.53 -31.58 -8.57
N ASP A 22 -14.40 -30.47 -7.85
CA ASP A 22 -14.58 -30.31 -6.39
C ASP A 22 -13.63 -31.09 -5.44
N ASN A 23 -12.35 -30.74 -5.41
CA ASN A 23 -11.43 -31.24 -4.37
C ASN A 23 -10.94 -30.10 -3.44
N PRO A 24 -11.02 -30.25 -2.08
CA PRO A 24 -10.48 -29.28 -1.11
C PRO A 24 -9.06 -28.79 -1.38
N PHE A 25 -8.20 -29.62 -1.99
CA PHE A 25 -6.83 -29.24 -2.36
C PHE A 25 -6.76 -28.08 -3.35
N TYR A 26 -7.69 -27.99 -4.31
CA TYR A 26 -7.74 -26.89 -5.27
C TYR A 26 -8.08 -25.56 -4.59
N LYS A 27 -9.10 -25.55 -3.71
CA LYS A 27 -9.50 -24.34 -2.97
C LYS A 27 -8.37 -23.81 -2.09
N VAL A 28 -7.61 -24.72 -1.46
CA VAL A 28 -6.41 -24.35 -0.70
C VAL A 28 -5.35 -23.74 -1.62
N ALA A 29 -5.06 -24.36 -2.76
CA ALA A 29 -4.09 -23.83 -3.72
C ALA A 29 -4.49 -22.45 -4.27
N GLU A 30 -5.78 -22.24 -4.56
CA GLU A 30 -6.33 -20.96 -5.01
C GLU A 30 -6.17 -19.87 -3.96
N HIS A 31 -6.57 -20.12 -2.70
CA HIS A 31 -6.39 -19.15 -1.61
C HIS A 31 -4.92 -18.87 -1.30
N VAL A 32 -4.05 -19.88 -1.37
CA VAL A 32 -2.60 -19.71 -1.20
C VAL A 32 -2.04 -18.85 -2.33
N PHE A 33 -2.40 -19.12 -3.58
CA PHE A 33 -1.93 -18.36 -4.74
C PHE A 33 -2.41 -16.89 -4.69
N VAL A 34 -3.69 -16.67 -4.41
CA VAL A 34 -4.27 -15.32 -4.29
C VAL A 34 -3.69 -14.59 -3.08
N GLY A 35 -3.48 -15.30 -1.96
CA GLY A 35 -2.89 -14.75 -0.75
C GLY A 35 -1.44 -14.30 -0.95
N ILE A 36 -0.60 -15.14 -1.58
CA ILE A 36 0.79 -14.81 -1.90
C ILE A 36 0.85 -13.66 -2.90
N SER A 37 0.01 -13.69 -3.95
CA SER A 37 -0.03 -12.64 -4.96
C SER A 37 -0.42 -11.29 -4.34
N THR A 38 -1.48 -11.28 -3.53
CA THR A 38 -1.95 -10.06 -2.85
C THR A 38 -0.88 -9.56 -1.87
N GLY A 39 -0.29 -10.44 -1.06
CA GLY A 39 0.76 -10.07 -0.10
C GLY A 39 2.02 -9.49 -0.77
N TYR A 40 2.46 -10.09 -1.86
CA TYR A 40 3.59 -9.57 -2.65
C TYR A 40 3.26 -8.19 -3.21
N TRP A 41 2.08 -8.03 -3.83
CA TRP A 41 1.67 -6.76 -4.41
C TRP A 41 1.53 -5.67 -3.35
N THR A 42 0.90 -5.96 -2.21
CA THR A 42 0.76 -5.02 -1.09
C THR A 42 2.13 -4.55 -0.58
N SER A 43 3.07 -5.48 -0.38
CA SER A 43 4.43 -5.13 0.05
C SER A 43 5.14 -4.27 -1.01
N MET A 44 5.11 -4.69 -2.28
CA MET A 44 5.73 -3.96 -3.37
C MET A 44 5.16 -2.54 -3.50
N PHE A 45 3.83 -2.37 -3.45
CA PHE A 45 3.18 -1.06 -3.49
C PHE A 45 3.57 -0.18 -2.31
N PHE A 46 3.72 -0.76 -1.12
CA PHE A 46 4.17 -0.01 0.05
C PHE A 46 5.56 0.60 -0.17
N TRP A 47 6.51 -0.20 -0.65
CA TRP A 47 7.90 0.24 -0.87
C TRP A 47 8.07 1.13 -2.11
N THR A 48 7.25 0.95 -3.16
CA THR A 48 7.42 1.64 -4.44
C THR A 48 6.49 2.84 -4.64
N GLN A 49 5.33 2.85 -4.00
CA GLN A 49 4.32 3.91 -4.14
C GLN A 49 4.18 4.70 -2.84
N ILE A 50 3.89 4.04 -1.73
CA ILE A 50 3.55 4.71 -0.47
C ILE A 50 4.78 5.41 0.11
N GLN A 51 5.89 4.69 0.31
CA GLN A 51 7.09 5.26 0.91
C GLN A 51 7.69 6.42 0.10
N PRO A 52 7.98 6.30 -1.21
CA PRO A 52 8.60 7.39 -1.95
C PRO A 52 7.63 8.52 -2.32
N ASN A 53 6.37 8.25 -2.71
CA ASN A 53 5.47 9.30 -3.19
C ASN A 53 4.69 9.98 -2.05
N LEU A 54 4.30 9.24 -1.01
CA LEU A 54 3.54 9.81 0.10
C LEU A 54 4.50 10.33 1.17
N PHE A 55 5.30 9.46 1.76
CA PHE A 55 6.22 9.86 2.83
C PHE A 55 7.38 10.70 2.30
N GLY A 56 7.89 10.41 1.10
CA GLY A 56 8.97 11.19 0.48
C GLY A 56 8.62 12.65 0.15
N ARG A 57 7.33 12.96 -0.05
CA ARG A 57 6.85 14.34 -0.26
C ARG A 57 6.42 15.03 1.03
N LEU A 58 6.06 14.26 2.05
CA LEU A 58 5.65 14.76 3.37
C LEU A 58 6.86 15.06 4.30
N TRP A 59 7.93 14.27 4.16
CA TRP A 59 9.21 14.42 4.87
C TRP A 59 10.42 14.29 3.92
N PRO A 60 10.63 15.28 3.03
CA PRO A 60 11.79 15.29 2.14
C PRO A 60 13.09 15.56 2.92
N ALA A 61 14.20 14.98 2.45
CA ALA A 61 15.53 15.23 3.03
C ALA A 61 16.08 16.63 2.73
N THR A 62 15.59 17.29 1.66
CA THR A 62 16.11 18.57 1.17
C THR A 62 15.85 19.75 2.11
N GLU A 63 14.74 19.72 2.85
CA GLU A 63 14.34 20.76 3.82
C GLU A 63 14.34 20.24 5.27
N TYR A 64 15.26 19.32 5.60
CA TYR A 64 15.37 18.79 6.95
C TYR A 64 15.85 19.88 7.92
N ASP A 65 14.91 20.51 8.62
CA ASP A 65 15.21 21.38 9.74
C ASP A 65 14.85 20.69 11.07
N ALA A 66 15.88 20.29 11.81
CA ALA A 66 15.75 19.61 13.11
C ALA A 66 15.07 20.50 14.17
N SER A 67 14.96 21.81 13.93
CA SER A 67 14.29 22.74 14.84
C SER A 67 12.75 22.66 14.74
N SER A 68 12.22 22.25 13.59
CA SER A 68 10.79 22.18 13.31
C SER A 68 10.12 21.01 14.06
N LEU A 69 8.98 21.30 14.70
CA LEU A 69 8.16 20.30 15.42
C LEU A 69 7.79 19.10 14.53
N TRP A 70 7.66 19.33 13.22
CA TRP A 70 7.28 18.31 12.24
C TRP A 70 8.37 17.24 12.04
N TYR A 71 9.65 17.64 12.03
CA TYR A 71 10.76 16.71 11.89
C TYR A 71 11.17 16.05 13.22
N LYS A 72 10.84 16.67 14.36
CA LYS A 72 10.90 15.98 15.66
C LYS A 72 9.92 14.81 15.73
N LEU A 73 8.71 15.00 15.22
CA LEU A 73 7.71 13.94 15.10
C LEU A 73 8.16 12.83 14.14
N TYR A 74 8.80 13.19 13.02
CA TYR A 74 9.45 12.22 12.13
C TYR A 74 10.53 11.39 12.83
N ASN A 75 11.43 12.02 13.59
CA ASN A 75 12.48 11.31 14.33
C ASN A 75 11.92 10.32 15.35
N VAL A 76 10.74 10.60 15.95
CA VAL A 76 10.03 9.63 16.81
C VAL A 76 9.55 8.42 16.02
N PHE A 77 9.06 8.61 14.78
CA PHE A 77 8.72 7.49 13.88
C PHE A 77 9.94 6.82 13.24
N GLY A 78 11.11 7.47 13.27
CA GLY A 78 12.40 6.97 12.82
C GLY A 78 12.93 5.73 13.57
N VAL A 79 12.23 5.30 14.63
CA VAL A 79 12.43 3.97 15.26
C VAL A 79 12.34 2.84 14.21
N PHE A 80 11.57 3.05 13.15
CA PHE A 80 11.53 2.17 11.98
C PHE A 80 12.52 2.63 10.91
N SER A 81 13.81 2.47 11.17
CA SER A 81 14.90 2.94 10.30
C SER A 81 14.87 2.38 8.87
N SER A 82 14.23 1.23 8.65
CA SER A 82 14.01 0.66 7.32
C SER A 82 12.97 1.43 6.49
N VAL A 83 11.97 2.04 7.14
CA VAL A 83 10.88 2.78 6.50
C VAL A 83 11.16 4.28 6.49
N PHE A 84 11.82 4.79 7.54
CA PHE A 84 12.14 6.20 7.74
C PHE A 84 13.65 6.37 7.99
N PRO A 85 14.46 6.61 6.94
CA PRO A 85 15.89 6.85 7.10
C PRO A 85 16.18 8.15 7.87
N GLU A 86 17.32 8.19 8.57
CA GLU A 86 17.80 9.37 9.28
C GLU A 86 18.08 10.51 8.29
N GLY A 87 17.58 11.72 8.59
CA GLY A 87 17.73 12.89 7.71
C GLY A 87 16.65 13.06 6.63
N GLY A 88 15.57 12.26 6.68
CA GLY A 88 14.43 12.38 5.77
C GLY A 88 14.55 11.49 4.52
N ILE A 89 13.48 11.41 3.73
CA ILE A 89 13.44 10.52 2.57
C ILE A 89 14.05 11.24 1.36
N ALA A 90 15.30 10.92 1.04
CA ALA A 90 16.06 11.49 -0.07
C ALA A 90 15.61 10.90 -1.43
N LYS A 91 14.43 11.34 -1.90
CA LYS A 91 13.88 10.96 -3.21
C LYS A 91 13.79 12.12 -4.21
N GLY A 92 14.42 13.27 -3.90
CA GLY A 92 14.51 14.41 -4.80
C GLY A 92 13.17 15.12 -5.04
N HIS A 93 12.35 15.26 -4.00
CA HIS A 93 11.05 15.93 -4.07
C HIS A 93 11.02 17.14 -3.14
N ASP A 94 10.36 18.21 -3.60
CA ASP A 94 10.06 19.39 -2.80
C ASP A 94 8.96 19.09 -1.77
N MET A 95 8.95 19.83 -0.66
CA MET A 95 7.97 19.61 0.42
C MET A 95 6.57 20.03 -0.03
N HIS A 96 5.67 19.07 -0.12
CA HIS A 96 4.28 19.32 -0.50
C HIS A 96 3.33 18.78 0.57
N LEU A 97 2.90 19.66 1.47
CA LEU A 97 1.95 19.35 2.55
C LEU A 97 0.57 18.89 2.03
N ILE A 98 0.25 19.12 0.76
CA ILE A 98 -1.00 18.66 0.13
C ILE A 98 -1.16 17.13 0.20
N TYR A 99 -0.05 16.37 0.30
CA TYR A 99 -0.07 14.91 0.43
C TYR A 99 -0.55 14.42 1.81
N LEU A 100 -0.76 15.33 2.77
CA LEU A 100 -1.48 15.02 4.01
C LEU A 100 -2.92 14.58 3.72
N VAL A 101 -3.56 15.11 2.67
CA VAL A 101 -4.92 14.74 2.27
C VAL A 101 -5.03 13.26 1.91
N PRO A 102 -4.26 12.71 0.93
CA PRO A 102 -4.30 11.28 0.65
C PRO A 102 -3.85 10.42 1.83
N PHE A 103 -2.95 10.91 2.70
CA PHE A 103 -2.57 10.18 3.92
C PHE A 103 -3.74 10.06 4.91
N ALA A 104 -4.45 11.16 5.18
CA ALA A 104 -5.64 11.17 6.03
C ALA A 104 -6.74 10.26 5.45
N MET A 105 -6.95 10.30 4.14
CA MET A 105 -7.90 9.42 3.44
C MET A 105 -7.52 7.95 3.55
N GLY A 106 -6.23 7.62 3.43
CA GLY A 106 -5.70 6.27 3.63
C GLY A 106 -5.93 5.77 5.07
N ILE A 107 -5.64 6.59 6.08
CA ILE A 107 -5.92 6.25 7.49
C ILE A 107 -7.41 6.02 7.70
N MET A 108 -8.27 6.89 7.16
CA MET A 108 -9.72 6.74 7.29
C MET A 108 -10.23 5.43 6.68
N MET A 109 -9.66 4.98 5.56
CA MET A 109 -9.97 3.67 4.98
C MET A 109 -9.45 2.51 5.84
N LEU A 110 -8.25 2.60 6.42
CA LEU A 110 -7.74 1.56 7.33
C LEU A 110 -8.58 1.45 8.61
N LEU A 111 -9.03 2.57 9.16
CA LEU A 111 -9.90 2.62 10.34
C LEU A 111 -11.29 2.03 10.08
N SER A 112 -11.70 1.90 8.82
CA SER A 112 -12.99 1.31 8.45
C SER A 112 -13.07 -0.20 8.68
N VAL A 113 -11.95 -0.88 8.94
CA VAL A 113 -11.91 -2.31 9.30
C VAL A 113 -12.71 -2.59 10.58
N SER A 114 -12.91 -1.58 11.45
CA SER A 114 -13.80 -1.69 12.61
C SER A 114 -15.25 -1.39 12.23
N SER A 115 -16.18 -2.26 12.65
CA SER A 115 -17.62 -2.11 12.40
C SER A 115 -18.20 -0.78 12.93
N LYS A 116 -17.56 -0.13 13.91
CA LYS A 116 -17.96 1.19 14.41
C LYS A 116 -17.46 2.36 13.57
N LEU A 117 -16.33 2.23 12.87
CA LEU A 117 -15.72 3.30 12.06
C LEU A 117 -15.93 3.12 10.56
N SER A 118 -16.76 2.15 10.15
CA SER A 118 -17.14 1.94 8.74
C SER A 118 -17.70 3.19 8.06
N TRP A 119 -18.31 4.13 8.81
CA TRP A 119 -18.80 5.39 8.25
C TRP A 119 -17.68 6.27 7.67
N MET A 120 -16.46 6.16 8.19
CA MET A 120 -15.30 6.95 7.78
C MET A 120 -14.82 6.57 6.37
N ALA A 121 -15.02 5.31 5.94
CA ALA A 121 -14.71 4.87 4.58
C ALA A 121 -15.56 5.55 3.50
N ARG A 122 -16.74 6.08 3.86
CA ARG A 122 -17.61 6.78 2.91
C ARG A 122 -16.95 8.04 2.33
N TRP A 123 -16.12 8.73 3.11
CA TRP A 123 -15.34 9.88 2.62
C TRP A 123 -14.31 9.45 1.57
N GLY A 124 -13.59 8.35 1.84
CA GLY A 124 -12.66 7.73 0.90
C GLY A 124 -13.30 7.41 -0.45
N ILE A 125 -14.46 6.75 -0.42
CA ILE A 125 -15.22 6.38 -1.62
C ILE A 125 -15.73 7.62 -2.36
N ALA A 126 -16.24 8.63 -1.64
CA ALA A 126 -16.73 9.87 -2.26
C ALA A 126 -15.61 10.60 -3.02
N TYR A 127 -14.40 10.62 -2.46
CA TYR A 127 -13.24 11.23 -3.11
C TYR A 127 -12.76 10.47 -4.34
N THR A 128 -12.65 9.14 -4.28
CA THR A 128 -12.22 8.35 -5.45
C THR A 128 -13.24 8.44 -6.58
N VAL A 129 -14.54 8.42 -6.27
CA VAL A 129 -15.61 8.60 -7.26
C VAL A 129 -15.60 10.02 -7.83
N GLY A 130 -15.46 11.06 -6.99
CA GLY A 130 -15.39 12.45 -7.44
C GLY A 130 -14.20 12.73 -8.34
N MET A 131 -13.02 12.20 -8.00
CA MET A 131 -11.81 12.31 -8.82
C MET A 131 -11.97 11.57 -10.15
N ALA A 132 -12.50 10.33 -10.15
CA ALA A 132 -12.72 9.57 -11.38
C ALA A 132 -13.75 10.24 -12.30
N ALA A 133 -14.82 10.81 -11.73
CA ALA A 133 -15.82 11.56 -12.47
C ALA A 133 -15.25 12.87 -13.04
N GLY A 134 -14.46 13.61 -12.25
CA GLY A 134 -13.81 14.84 -12.69
C GLY A 134 -12.79 14.63 -13.81
N LEU A 135 -11.95 13.60 -13.70
CA LEU A 135 -10.97 13.26 -14.73
C LEU A 135 -11.64 12.87 -16.05
N ARG A 136 -12.75 12.13 -15.97
CA ARG A 136 -13.55 11.75 -17.13
C ARG A 136 -14.23 12.96 -17.76
N ALA A 137 -14.81 13.85 -16.97
CA ALA A 137 -15.43 15.08 -17.49
C ALA A 137 -14.44 15.98 -18.23
N TYR A 138 -13.20 16.10 -17.72
CA TYR A 138 -12.14 16.84 -18.39
C TYR A 138 -11.70 16.19 -19.70
N GLY A 139 -11.69 14.85 -19.78
CA GLY A 139 -11.33 14.13 -21.01
C GLY A 139 -12.37 14.24 -22.14
N PHE A 140 -13.57 14.78 -21.88
CA PHE A 140 -14.62 15.02 -22.89
C PHE A 140 -14.70 16.49 -23.34
N LEU A 141 -13.93 17.40 -22.74
CA LEU A 141 -13.78 18.81 -23.12
C LEU A 141 -12.52 19.03 -23.95
#